data_AF-A0A2J5PBP3-F1
#
_entry.id   AF-A0A2J5PBP3-F1
#
_cell.length_a   1.000
_cell.length_b   1.000
_cell.length_c   1.000
_cell.angle_alpha   90.00
_cell.angle_beta   90.00
_cell.angle_gamma   90.00
#
_symmetry.space_group_name_H-M   'P 1'
#
loop_
_entity.id
_entity.type
_entity.pdbx_description
1 polymer ?
#
loop_
_entity_poly.entity_id
_entity_poly.type
_entity_poly.pdbx_seq_one_letter_code
_entity_poly.pdbx_strand_id
1 'polypeptide(L)'
;MGDIMRPVPFEELLTRIFDEYQSQRTIFGIPEQQFYTPQAQRSIGVFGESCATPLGPAAGPHTQLAQNIITAWLTGGRFIELKTVQILDRLELEKPCIDAEDECFNTEWSTEFTLKKAWDEYLKAWFTLHLLEQVFPLGTHKESKSFIFNMSVGYNLDGIKQPPMQEFIDNMMDASAHPKFAQYRDTLNRWLQNRTFIDSLPTCARKDGLDNLAQRVPARLVQGVTLSTMHGCPPDEIEAICRYMLTEKNLNTFVKLNPTLLGYPRVRQILDACGFGYIGLSEASFDHDLKIDRALEMLTRLMALAKARSLGFGVKLTNTLGTVNNKGALPGDEMYMSGRALFPLSINVAALLSRAFDGKLPISYSGGASQLNIREIFDTGIRPITMATDLLKPGGYLRLSECMRELEKADGWNMTHIDVERLNALAEKAVSMDYTQKQWKPEERIDTGEPLPLLDCYVAPCVTACAIKQDIPEYIR
;
A
#
# COMPACT_ATOMS: atom_id res chain seq x y z
N MET A 1 11.76 -18.11 -13.83
CA MET A 1 10.96 -16.90 -14.12
C MET A 1 11.90 -15.82 -14.62
N GLY A 2 11.48 -15.02 -15.60
CA GLY A 2 12.25 -13.84 -16.02
C GLY A 2 12.17 -12.74 -14.96
N ASP A 3 13.15 -11.85 -14.95
CA ASP A 3 13.27 -10.75 -14.01
C ASP A 3 12.52 -9.48 -14.48
N ILE A 4 11.82 -9.55 -15.62
CA ILE A 4 11.10 -8.43 -16.24
C ILE A 4 9.60 -8.60 -16.01
N MET A 5 8.97 -7.62 -15.37
CA MET A 5 7.50 -7.53 -15.34
C MET A 5 6.93 -7.28 -16.74
N ARG A 6 6.01 -8.16 -17.19
CA ARG A 6 5.33 -8.05 -18.50
C ARG A 6 3.85 -7.71 -18.29
N PRO A 7 3.40 -6.50 -18.70
CA PRO A 7 2.00 -6.13 -18.70
C PRO A 7 1.15 -7.13 -19.50
N VAL A 8 0.00 -7.52 -18.96
CA VAL A 8 -1.00 -8.31 -19.69
C VAL A 8 -1.96 -7.32 -20.37
N PRO A 9 -2.33 -7.48 -21.65
CA PRO A 9 -3.30 -6.58 -22.27
C PRO A 9 -4.69 -6.75 -21.64
N PHE A 10 -5.52 -5.71 -21.79
CA PHE A 10 -6.74 -5.58 -20.98
C PHE A 10 -7.77 -6.69 -21.21
N GLU A 11 -7.96 -7.11 -22.47
CA GLU A 11 -8.93 -8.16 -22.81
C GLU A 11 -8.49 -9.52 -22.26
N GLU A 12 -7.22 -9.86 -22.39
CA GLU A 12 -6.62 -11.08 -21.85
C GLU A 12 -6.62 -11.09 -20.32
N LEU A 13 -6.51 -9.92 -19.67
CA LEU A 13 -6.68 -9.80 -18.22
C LEU A 13 -8.10 -10.19 -17.81
N LEU A 14 -9.13 -9.71 -18.51
CA LEU A 14 -10.53 -10.08 -18.26
C LEU A 14 -10.75 -11.58 -18.51
N THR A 15 -10.29 -12.10 -19.65
CA THR A 15 -10.33 -13.54 -19.97
C THR A 15 -9.74 -14.37 -18.85
N ARG A 16 -8.53 -14.03 -18.40
CA ARG A 16 -7.87 -14.75 -17.30
C ARG A 16 -8.70 -14.74 -16.01
N ILE A 17 -9.26 -13.59 -15.62
CA ILE A 17 -10.07 -13.48 -14.40
C ILE A 17 -11.30 -14.38 -14.46
N PHE A 18 -12.05 -14.33 -15.55
CA PHE A 18 -13.34 -15.01 -15.64
C PHE A 18 -13.20 -16.50 -15.98
N ASP A 19 -12.21 -16.89 -16.80
CA ASP A 19 -11.94 -18.29 -17.10
C ASP A 19 -11.41 -19.03 -15.86
N GLU A 20 -10.51 -18.41 -15.09
CA GLU A 20 -10.03 -18.94 -13.81
C GLU A 20 -11.19 -19.09 -12.81
N TYR A 21 -12.03 -18.07 -12.69
CA TYR A 21 -13.19 -18.11 -11.79
C TYR A 21 -14.19 -19.19 -12.20
N GLN A 22 -14.48 -19.35 -13.50
CA GLN A 22 -15.41 -20.37 -13.98
C GLN A 22 -14.88 -21.79 -13.75
N SER A 23 -13.58 -22.01 -13.95
CA SER A 23 -12.96 -23.33 -13.86
C SER A 23 -12.60 -23.76 -12.45
N GLN A 24 -12.15 -22.81 -11.60
CA GLN A 24 -11.53 -23.11 -10.30
C GLN A 24 -12.20 -22.40 -9.12
N ARG A 25 -13.13 -21.47 -9.37
CA ARG A 25 -13.68 -20.55 -8.33
C ARG A 25 -12.58 -19.75 -7.62
N THR A 26 -11.55 -19.37 -8.37
CA THR A 26 -10.46 -18.52 -7.89
C THR A 26 -10.26 -17.33 -8.84
N ILE A 27 -9.68 -16.24 -8.33
CA ILE A 27 -9.14 -15.15 -9.16
C ILE A 27 -7.71 -14.89 -8.70
N PHE A 28 -6.75 -15.07 -9.60
CA PHE A 28 -5.31 -14.99 -9.31
C PHE A 28 -4.88 -15.85 -8.11
N GLY A 29 -5.50 -17.03 -7.99
CA GLY A 29 -5.23 -17.99 -6.91
C GLY A 29 -5.90 -17.65 -5.58
N ILE A 30 -6.70 -16.58 -5.47
CA ILE A 30 -7.53 -16.33 -4.29
C ILE A 30 -8.87 -17.07 -4.47
N PRO A 31 -9.21 -18.04 -3.61
CA PRO A 31 -10.52 -18.71 -3.64
C PRO A 31 -11.68 -17.78 -3.34
N GLU A 32 -12.82 -18.01 -3.97
CA GLU A 32 -14.05 -17.24 -3.77
C GLU A 32 -14.44 -17.16 -2.28
N GLN A 33 -14.23 -18.23 -1.50
CA GLN A 33 -14.55 -18.25 -0.07
C GLN A 33 -13.67 -17.30 0.76
N GLN A 34 -12.56 -16.82 0.19
CA GLN A 34 -11.64 -15.87 0.80
C GLN A 34 -11.84 -14.44 0.30
N PHE A 35 -12.81 -14.20 -0.60
CA PHE A 35 -13.18 -12.84 -0.98
C PHE A 35 -13.78 -12.12 0.23
N TYR A 36 -13.19 -10.98 0.58
CA TYR A 36 -13.58 -10.24 1.76
C TYR A 36 -14.89 -9.48 1.52
N THR A 37 -15.88 -9.74 2.38
CA THR A 37 -17.15 -9.00 2.42
C THR A 37 -17.31 -8.38 3.82
N PRO A 38 -17.46 -7.06 3.94
CA PRO A 38 -17.68 -6.41 5.24
C PRO A 38 -18.95 -6.90 5.94
N GLN A 39 -18.86 -7.20 7.25
CA GLN A 39 -20.04 -7.60 8.04
C GLN A 39 -21.03 -6.46 8.29
N ALA A 40 -20.55 -5.21 8.27
CA ALA A 40 -21.35 -4.02 8.53
C ALA A 40 -21.14 -2.97 7.45
N GLN A 41 -22.18 -2.20 7.16
CA GLN A 41 -22.11 -1.04 6.28
C GLN A 41 -21.45 0.12 7.02
N ARG A 42 -20.11 0.15 6.94
CA ARG A 42 -19.28 1.24 7.44
C ARG A 42 -18.40 1.76 6.30
N SER A 43 -17.98 3.00 6.43
CA SER A 43 -17.00 3.61 5.54
C SER A 43 -16.17 4.62 6.31
N ILE A 44 -15.03 4.98 5.73
CA ILE A 44 -14.26 6.15 6.17
C ILE A 44 -14.27 7.21 5.08
N GLY A 45 -14.23 8.47 5.50
CA GLY A 45 -13.96 9.60 4.61
C GLY A 45 -12.46 9.84 4.49
N VAL A 46 -11.95 9.97 3.27
CA VAL A 46 -10.59 10.46 3.00
C VAL A 46 -10.71 11.60 2.00
N PHE A 47 -10.46 12.83 2.47
CA PHE A 47 -10.48 14.05 1.64
C PHE A 47 -11.71 14.22 0.73
N GLY A 48 -12.90 13.90 1.26
CA GLY A 48 -14.17 14.02 0.53
C GLY A 48 -14.56 12.78 -0.29
N GLU A 49 -13.67 11.79 -0.40
CA GLU A 49 -14.00 10.48 -0.95
C GLU A 49 -14.41 9.49 0.16
N SER A 50 -15.26 8.52 -0.18
CA SER A 50 -15.67 7.43 0.72
C SER A 50 -14.91 6.15 0.36
N CYS A 51 -14.42 5.45 1.38
CA CYS A 51 -13.74 4.18 1.26
C CYS A 51 -14.43 3.14 2.15
N ALA A 52 -14.85 2.01 1.59
CA ALA A 52 -15.62 1.00 2.34
C ALA A 52 -14.80 0.29 3.43
N THR A 53 -13.46 0.33 3.31
CA THR A 53 -12.55 -0.15 4.35
C THR A 53 -11.45 0.88 4.60
N PRO A 54 -10.95 1.00 5.83
CA PRO A 54 -9.85 1.90 6.15
C PRO A 54 -8.47 1.38 5.71
N LEU A 55 -8.41 0.19 5.10
CA LEU A 55 -7.20 -0.54 4.77
C LEU A 55 -6.93 -0.56 3.26
N GLY A 56 -5.67 -0.74 2.86
CA GLY A 56 -5.31 -1.18 1.51
C GLY A 56 -3.81 -1.34 1.29
N PRO A 57 -3.36 -1.58 0.05
CA PRO A 57 -1.94 -1.69 -0.27
C PRO A 57 -1.28 -0.31 -0.26
N ALA A 58 -0.06 -0.23 0.27
CA ALA A 58 0.77 0.97 0.23
C ALA A 58 1.51 1.09 -1.11
N ALA A 59 1.95 2.30 -1.47
CA ALA A 59 2.79 2.52 -2.66
C ALA A 59 4.03 1.63 -2.62
N GLY A 60 4.09 0.63 -3.49
CA GLY A 60 5.12 -0.41 -3.43
C GLY A 60 4.89 -1.54 -4.43
N PRO A 61 5.47 -2.74 -4.21
CA PRO A 61 5.31 -3.88 -5.10
C PRO A 61 3.85 -4.27 -5.37
N HIS A 62 2.98 -4.09 -4.39
CA HIS A 62 1.57 -4.51 -4.44
C HIS A 62 0.66 -3.66 -5.32
N THR A 63 1.17 -2.56 -5.88
CA THR A 63 0.42 -1.62 -6.70
C THR A 63 1.13 -1.29 -8.01
N GLN A 64 1.98 -2.19 -8.50
CA GLN A 64 2.62 -2.04 -9.82
C GLN A 64 1.79 -2.64 -10.95
N LEU A 65 1.15 -3.80 -10.73
CA LEU A 65 0.35 -4.50 -11.73
C LEU A 65 -1.14 -4.44 -11.39
N ALA A 66 -1.99 -4.47 -12.42
CA ALA A 66 -3.43 -4.52 -12.27
C ALA A 66 -3.88 -5.75 -11.47
N GLN A 67 -3.25 -6.91 -11.70
CA GLN A 67 -3.55 -8.14 -10.95
C GLN A 67 -3.34 -7.96 -9.45
N ASN A 68 -2.25 -7.31 -9.05
CA ASN A 68 -1.94 -7.05 -7.65
C ASN A 68 -2.96 -6.12 -7.00
N ILE A 69 -3.39 -5.07 -7.72
CA ILE A 69 -4.44 -4.15 -7.25
C ILE A 69 -5.79 -4.88 -7.11
N ILE A 70 -6.17 -5.69 -8.09
CA ILE A 70 -7.41 -6.49 -8.06
C ILE A 70 -7.38 -7.49 -6.90
N THR A 71 -6.25 -8.16 -6.68
CA THR A 71 -6.08 -9.13 -5.58
C THR A 71 -6.17 -8.45 -4.22
N ALA A 72 -5.57 -7.26 -4.07
CA ALA A 72 -5.72 -6.46 -2.86
C ALA A 72 -7.19 -6.07 -2.62
N TRP A 73 -7.93 -5.73 -3.68
CA TRP A 73 -9.36 -5.44 -3.58
C TRP A 73 -10.19 -6.68 -3.21
N LEU A 74 -9.96 -7.84 -3.83
CA LEU A 74 -10.68 -9.07 -3.48
C LEU A 74 -10.53 -9.43 -2.00
N THR A 75 -9.39 -9.09 -1.39
CA THR A 75 -9.04 -9.43 0.00
C THR A 75 -9.30 -8.30 1.00
N GLY A 76 -10.02 -7.25 0.61
CA GLY A 76 -10.53 -6.22 1.52
C GLY A 76 -9.75 -4.90 1.54
N GLY A 77 -8.73 -4.73 0.70
CA GLY A 77 -8.09 -3.43 0.49
C GLY A 77 -8.97 -2.49 -0.35
N ARG A 78 -9.26 -1.29 0.14
CA ARG A 78 -10.06 -0.29 -0.58
C ARG A 78 -9.37 1.06 -0.71
N PHE A 79 -8.42 1.40 0.16
CA PHE A 79 -7.56 2.56 -0.05
C PHE A 79 -6.29 2.12 -0.79
N ILE A 80 -6.29 2.26 -2.11
CA ILE A 80 -5.24 1.76 -2.99
C ILE A 80 -4.27 2.91 -3.25
N GLU A 81 -3.12 2.88 -2.57
CA GLU A 81 -2.07 3.84 -2.83
C GLU A 81 -1.17 3.34 -3.95
N LEU A 82 -1.24 3.99 -5.11
CA LEU A 82 -0.57 3.55 -6.33
C LEU A 82 0.95 3.68 -6.20
N LYS A 83 1.70 2.85 -6.94
CA LYS A 83 3.17 2.87 -6.89
C LYS A 83 3.66 4.27 -7.27
N THR A 84 4.58 4.80 -6.47
CA THR A 84 5.23 6.08 -6.73
C THR A 84 5.91 6.07 -8.10
N VAL A 85 5.52 7.05 -8.92
CA VAL A 85 6.18 7.32 -10.20
C VAL A 85 7.06 8.56 -10.14
N GLN A 86 8.03 8.65 -11.03
CA GLN A 86 8.98 9.76 -11.14
C GLN A 86 9.46 9.92 -12.58
N ILE A 87 10.17 11.02 -12.87
CA ILE A 87 10.71 11.29 -14.20
C ILE A 87 11.77 10.28 -14.65
N LEU A 88 12.52 9.70 -13.71
CA LEU A 88 13.48 8.64 -13.96
C LEU A 88 12.77 7.28 -14.00
N ASP A 89 12.17 6.95 -15.15
CA ASP A 89 11.28 5.81 -15.33
C ASP A 89 11.88 4.64 -16.14
N ARG A 90 13.20 4.68 -16.38
CA ARG A 90 13.99 3.68 -17.13
C ARG A 90 15.27 3.31 -16.40
N LEU A 91 15.16 3.07 -15.09
CA LEU A 91 16.30 2.66 -14.27
C LEU A 91 16.57 1.16 -14.46
N GLU A 92 17.83 0.79 -14.61
CA GLU A 92 18.28 -0.59 -14.44
C GLU A 92 18.52 -0.82 -12.95
N LEU A 93 17.83 -1.82 -12.39
CA LEU A 93 17.87 -2.12 -10.96
C LEU A 93 18.69 -3.37 -10.73
N GLU A 94 19.74 -3.27 -9.92
CA GLU A 94 20.48 -4.42 -9.44
C GLU A 94 19.58 -5.29 -8.54
N LYS A 95 19.69 -6.61 -8.70
CA LYS A 95 18.83 -7.60 -8.03
C LYS A 95 19.68 -8.58 -7.21
N PRO A 96 19.16 -9.07 -6.07
CA PRO A 96 17.84 -8.78 -5.50
C PRO A 96 17.75 -7.33 -4.96
N CYS A 97 16.56 -6.72 -5.06
CA CYS A 97 16.32 -5.34 -4.61
C CYS A 97 15.42 -5.25 -3.38
N ILE A 98 14.89 -6.38 -2.90
CA ILE A 98 14.04 -6.50 -1.72
C ILE A 98 14.41 -7.79 -0.98
N ASP A 99 14.55 -7.70 0.33
CA ASP A 99 14.80 -8.79 1.26
C ASP A 99 13.84 -8.66 2.45
N ALA A 100 12.89 -9.59 2.60
CA ALA A 100 11.72 -9.46 3.49
C ALA A 100 11.54 -10.63 4.47
N GLU A 101 12.64 -11.13 5.06
CA GLU A 101 12.63 -12.28 6.00
C GLU A 101 11.86 -12.02 7.32
N ASP A 102 12.30 -11.05 8.13
CA ASP A 102 11.63 -10.63 9.39
C ASP A 102 11.33 -9.13 9.36
N GLU A 103 12.35 -8.30 9.47
CA GLU A 103 12.33 -6.95 8.92
C GLU A 103 12.38 -7.03 7.39
N CYS A 104 12.06 -5.94 6.72
CA CYS A 104 12.29 -5.85 5.28
C CYS A 104 13.30 -4.77 4.99
N PHE A 105 14.21 -5.05 4.09
CA PHE A 105 15.15 -4.11 3.52
C PHE A 105 14.93 -4.06 2.02
N ASN A 106 15.02 -2.87 1.44
CA ASN A 106 15.01 -2.69 -0.01
C ASN A 106 16.12 -1.74 -0.44
N THR A 107 16.51 -1.79 -1.70
CA THR A 107 17.33 -0.73 -2.32
C THR A 107 16.46 0.50 -2.61
N GLU A 108 17.06 1.66 -2.85
CA GLU A 108 16.33 2.94 -3.00
C GLU A 108 15.25 2.87 -4.08
N TRP A 109 15.59 2.24 -5.21
CA TRP A 109 14.76 2.20 -6.41
C TRP A 109 14.19 0.80 -6.65
N SER A 110 12.88 0.73 -6.88
CA SER A 110 12.15 -0.54 -7.06
C SER A 110 11.00 -0.46 -8.05
N THR A 111 10.98 0.55 -8.92
CA THR A 111 9.94 0.72 -9.95
C THR A 111 10.47 0.21 -11.28
N GLU A 112 9.82 -0.80 -11.85
CA GLU A 112 10.20 -1.37 -13.15
C GLU A 112 9.44 -0.74 -14.33
N PHE A 113 8.33 -0.06 -14.07
CA PHE A 113 7.45 0.46 -15.11
C PHE A 113 7.70 1.91 -15.45
N THR A 114 7.72 2.18 -16.76
CA THR A 114 7.65 3.53 -17.29
C THR A 114 6.33 4.19 -16.90
N LEU A 115 6.27 5.52 -16.92
CA LEU A 115 5.06 6.30 -16.63
C LEU A 115 3.85 5.81 -17.45
N LYS A 116 4.08 5.52 -18.74
CA LYS A 116 3.05 5.01 -19.65
C LYS A 116 2.57 3.60 -19.28
N LYS A 117 3.46 2.73 -18.82
CA LYS A 117 3.11 1.36 -18.38
C LYS A 117 2.36 1.39 -17.05
N ALA A 118 2.84 2.19 -16.10
CA ALA A 118 2.19 2.35 -14.80
C ALA A 118 0.75 2.87 -14.97
N TRP A 119 0.57 3.94 -15.74
CA TRP A 119 -0.77 4.50 -16.02
C TRP A 119 -1.68 3.47 -16.69
N ASP A 120 -1.16 2.69 -17.64
CA ASP A 120 -1.91 1.64 -18.33
C ASP A 120 -2.42 0.54 -17.38
N GLU A 121 -1.60 0.09 -16.43
CA GLU A 121 -2.02 -0.87 -15.39
C GLU A 121 -3.10 -0.28 -14.47
N TYR A 122 -2.97 1.00 -14.10
CA TYR A 122 -3.96 1.66 -13.26
C TYR A 122 -5.30 1.79 -13.99
N LEU A 123 -5.28 2.08 -15.28
CA LEU A 123 -6.48 2.12 -16.11
C LEU A 123 -7.14 0.72 -16.23
N LYS A 124 -6.34 -0.34 -16.42
CA LYS A 124 -6.86 -1.73 -16.43
C LYS A 124 -7.56 -2.05 -15.11
N ALA A 125 -6.86 -1.82 -13.99
CA ALA A 125 -7.40 -2.06 -12.66
C ALA A 125 -8.69 -1.26 -12.42
N TRP A 126 -8.73 0.00 -12.85
CA TRP A 126 -9.91 0.86 -12.73
C TRP A 126 -11.15 0.24 -13.39
N PHE A 127 -11.07 -0.07 -14.69
CA PHE A 127 -12.18 -0.68 -15.42
C PHE A 127 -12.55 -2.05 -14.86
N THR A 128 -11.55 -2.89 -14.53
CA THR A 128 -11.81 -4.21 -13.96
C THR A 128 -12.49 -4.13 -12.61
N LEU A 129 -12.07 -3.24 -11.71
CA LEU A 129 -12.70 -3.10 -10.39
C LEU A 129 -14.16 -2.61 -10.51
N HIS A 130 -14.44 -1.68 -11.42
CA HIS A 130 -15.83 -1.25 -11.68
C HIS A 130 -16.72 -2.40 -12.18
N LEU A 131 -16.18 -3.32 -12.99
CA LEU A 131 -16.86 -4.56 -13.38
C LEU A 131 -17.02 -5.52 -12.19
N LEU A 132 -15.94 -5.78 -11.45
CA LEU A 132 -15.95 -6.72 -10.33
C LEU A 132 -16.86 -6.26 -9.19
N GLU A 133 -17.07 -4.96 -8.97
CA GLU A 133 -18.08 -4.50 -8.00
C GLU A 133 -19.49 -4.97 -8.36
N GLN A 134 -19.81 -5.10 -9.65
CA GLN A 134 -21.12 -5.60 -10.09
C GLN A 134 -21.19 -7.13 -10.09
N VAL A 135 -20.09 -7.80 -10.44
CA VAL A 135 -20.03 -9.27 -10.45
C VAL A 135 -20.00 -9.85 -9.05
N PHE A 136 -19.19 -9.26 -8.17
CA PHE A 136 -19.02 -9.64 -6.78
C PHE A 136 -19.39 -8.44 -5.92
N PRO A 137 -20.62 -8.37 -5.39
CA PRO A 137 -21.07 -7.25 -4.56
C PRO A 137 -20.44 -7.30 -3.15
N LEU A 138 -19.11 -7.28 -3.09
CA LEU A 138 -18.28 -7.26 -1.88
C LEU A 138 -18.30 -5.90 -1.17
N GLY A 139 -18.93 -4.89 -1.80
CA GLY A 139 -19.15 -3.56 -1.24
C GLY A 139 -20.57 -3.40 -0.69
N THR A 140 -20.70 -2.62 0.37
CA THR A 140 -21.98 -2.41 1.07
C THR A 140 -22.86 -1.34 0.42
N HIS A 141 -22.27 -0.43 -0.37
CA HIS A 141 -23.00 0.60 -1.11
C HIS A 141 -23.28 0.17 -2.55
N LYS A 142 -24.56 0.12 -2.93
CA LYS A 142 -24.99 -0.31 -4.28
C LYS A 142 -24.70 0.73 -5.37
N GLU A 143 -24.55 1.99 -5.01
CA GLU A 143 -24.58 3.12 -5.96
C GLU A 143 -23.25 3.87 -6.11
N SER A 144 -22.25 3.61 -5.25
CA SER A 144 -20.95 4.29 -5.27
C SER A 144 -19.81 3.28 -5.24
N LYS A 145 -18.68 3.60 -5.91
CA LYS A 145 -17.46 2.79 -5.82
C LYS A 145 -17.04 2.60 -4.35
N SER A 146 -16.57 1.40 -4.00
CA SER A 146 -16.15 1.06 -2.64
C SER A 146 -14.71 1.45 -2.31
N PHE A 147 -13.93 1.89 -3.30
CA PHE A 147 -12.49 2.08 -3.22
C PHE A 147 -12.02 3.47 -3.68
N ILE A 148 -10.81 3.82 -3.25
CA ILE A 148 -10.10 5.05 -3.61
C ILE A 148 -8.78 4.65 -4.27
N PHE A 149 -8.48 5.23 -5.43
CA PHE A 149 -7.11 5.29 -5.94
C PHE A 149 -6.50 6.60 -5.46
N ASN A 150 -5.37 6.49 -4.75
CA ASN A 150 -4.57 7.63 -4.36
C ASN A 150 -3.25 7.56 -5.12
N MET A 151 -3.00 8.55 -5.98
CA MET A 151 -1.79 8.60 -6.79
C MET A 151 -0.57 8.77 -5.89
N SER A 152 0.59 8.25 -6.27
CA SER A 152 1.84 8.64 -5.65
C SER A 152 2.84 9.13 -6.68
N VAL A 153 3.42 10.30 -6.41
CA VAL A 153 4.47 10.90 -7.23
C VAL A 153 5.65 11.28 -6.35
N GLY A 154 6.85 11.20 -6.91
CA GLY A 154 8.09 11.59 -6.25
C GLY A 154 9.01 12.34 -7.21
N TYR A 155 10.25 12.58 -6.75
CA TYR A 155 11.27 13.45 -7.34
C TYR A 155 11.17 14.92 -6.90
N ASN A 156 11.95 15.80 -7.52
CA ASN A 156 11.90 17.25 -7.33
C ASN A 156 10.79 17.91 -8.18
N LEU A 157 10.45 19.16 -7.87
CA LEU A 157 9.41 19.96 -8.52
C LEU A 157 9.68 20.13 -10.02
N ASP A 158 10.93 20.36 -10.40
CA ASP A 158 11.32 20.52 -11.79
C ASP A 158 11.04 19.25 -12.61
N GLY A 159 11.36 18.07 -12.07
CA GLY A 159 11.03 16.79 -12.70
C GLY A 159 9.53 16.52 -12.72
N ILE A 160 8.80 16.87 -11.66
CA ILE A 160 7.33 16.77 -11.62
C ILE A 160 6.69 17.64 -12.71
N LYS A 161 7.25 18.81 -13.00
CA LYS A 161 6.77 19.72 -14.06
C LYS A 161 7.14 19.28 -15.48
N GLN A 162 7.97 18.25 -15.65
CA GLN A 162 8.33 17.76 -16.98
C GLN A 162 7.11 17.20 -17.73
N PRO A 163 7.04 17.34 -19.07
CA PRO A 163 5.88 16.90 -19.85
C PRO A 163 5.44 15.45 -19.60
N PRO A 164 6.32 14.43 -19.48
CA PRO A 164 5.88 13.06 -19.20
C PRO A 164 5.18 12.89 -17.84
N MET A 165 5.66 13.60 -16.81
CA MET A 165 5.04 13.58 -15.49
C MET A 165 3.70 14.32 -15.49
N GLN A 166 3.61 15.45 -16.21
CA GLN A 166 2.34 16.17 -16.39
C GLN A 166 1.31 15.32 -17.15
N GLU A 167 1.71 14.67 -18.26
CA GLU A 167 0.87 13.74 -18.99
C GLU A 167 0.35 12.62 -18.07
N PHE A 168 1.21 12.03 -17.24
CA PHE A 168 0.79 11.03 -16.25
C PHE A 168 -0.23 11.58 -15.25
N ILE A 169 0.06 12.72 -14.60
CA ILE A 169 -0.79 13.32 -13.58
C ILE A 169 -2.15 13.72 -14.18
N ASP A 170 -2.14 14.37 -15.34
CA ASP A 170 -3.35 14.85 -16.01
C ASP A 170 -4.26 13.68 -16.40
N ASN A 171 -3.69 12.60 -16.95
CA ASN A 171 -4.47 11.42 -17.30
C ASN A 171 -4.96 10.63 -16.07
N MET A 172 -4.36 10.78 -14.88
CA MET A 172 -4.92 10.22 -13.63
C MET A 172 -6.09 11.09 -13.12
N MET A 173 -6.00 12.41 -13.30
CA MET A 173 -7.03 13.37 -12.91
C MET A 173 -8.26 13.34 -13.82
N ASP A 174 -8.04 13.14 -15.12
CA ASP A 174 -9.07 13.01 -16.14
C ASP A 174 -8.54 12.29 -17.40
N ALA A 175 -8.94 11.03 -17.58
CA ALA A 175 -8.56 10.21 -18.73
C ALA A 175 -9.53 10.35 -19.93
N SER A 176 -10.53 11.24 -19.88
CA SER A 176 -11.65 11.26 -20.84
C SER A 176 -11.21 11.50 -22.28
N ALA A 177 -10.17 12.30 -22.47
CA ALA A 177 -9.57 12.59 -23.77
C ALA A 177 -8.54 11.54 -24.22
N HIS A 178 -8.13 10.61 -23.35
CA HIS A 178 -7.08 9.65 -23.67
C HIS A 178 -7.61 8.48 -24.53
N PRO A 179 -6.99 8.14 -25.68
CA PRO A 179 -7.50 7.10 -26.58
C PRO A 179 -7.69 5.72 -25.92
N LYS A 180 -6.77 5.32 -25.03
CA LYS A 180 -6.90 4.06 -24.27
C LYS A 180 -8.13 4.00 -23.35
N PHE A 181 -8.61 5.15 -22.83
CA PHE A 181 -9.82 5.16 -22.03
C PHE A 181 -11.03 4.75 -22.88
N ALA A 182 -11.15 5.33 -24.08
CA ALA A 182 -12.18 4.94 -25.05
C ALA A 182 -12.04 3.47 -25.45
N GLN A 183 -10.80 3.00 -25.72
CA GLN A 183 -10.54 1.60 -26.05
C GLN A 183 -10.99 0.62 -24.95
N TYR A 184 -10.70 0.91 -23.68
CA TYR A 184 -11.07 0.03 -22.56
C TYR A 184 -12.57 0.07 -22.29
N ARG A 185 -13.20 1.24 -22.45
CA ARG A 185 -14.65 1.36 -22.44
C ARG A 185 -15.29 0.50 -23.53
N ASP A 186 -14.80 0.57 -24.76
CA ASP A 186 -15.37 -0.19 -25.88
C ASP A 186 -15.15 -1.69 -25.67
N THR A 187 -13.99 -2.08 -25.13
CA THR A 187 -13.70 -3.48 -24.77
C THR A 187 -14.64 -3.99 -23.69
N LEU A 188 -14.82 -3.24 -22.59
CA LEU A 188 -15.78 -3.58 -21.56
C LEU A 188 -17.21 -3.64 -22.11
N ASN A 189 -17.60 -2.71 -22.98
CA ASN A 189 -18.92 -2.71 -23.61
C ASN A 189 -19.16 -3.97 -24.45
N ARG A 190 -18.16 -4.45 -25.22
CA ARG A 190 -18.25 -5.71 -25.96
C ARG A 190 -18.47 -6.91 -25.04
N TRP A 191 -17.74 -6.96 -23.92
CA TRP A 191 -17.92 -7.99 -22.89
C TRP A 191 -19.35 -7.98 -22.33
N LEU A 192 -19.86 -6.79 -21.98
CA LEU A 192 -21.21 -6.64 -21.42
C LEU A 192 -22.34 -6.95 -22.43
N GLN A 193 -22.08 -6.86 -23.74
CA GLN A 193 -23.01 -7.26 -24.79
C GLN A 193 -22.98 -8.76 -25.11
N ASN A 194 -21.96 -9.49 -24.63
CA ASN A 194 -21.82 -10.91 -24.86
C ASN A 194 -22.72 -11.71 -23.91
N ARG A 195 -23.84 -12.24 -24.44
CA ARG A 195 -24.80 -13.04 -23.65
C ARG A 195 -24.17 -14.24 -22.96
N THR A 196 -23.24 -14.94 -23.62
CA THR A 196 -22.56 -16.10 -23.03
C THR A 196 -21.77 -15.71 -21.78
N PHE A 197 -21.12 -14.54 -21.80
CA PHE A 197 -20.44 -14.00 -20.62
C PHE A 197 -21.44 -13.62 -19.53
N ILE A 198 -22.51 -12.89 -19.86
CA ILE A 198 -23.54 -12.49 -18.88
C ILE A 198 -24.23 -13.70 -18.23
N ASP A 199 -24.44 -14.77 -18.98
CA ASP A 199 -25.05 -16.00 -18.50
C ASP A 199 -24.08 -16.85 -17.67
N SER A 200 -22.76 -16.70 -17.86
CA SER A 200 -21.74 -17.41 -17.08
C SER A 200 -21.40 -16.74 -15.74
N LEU A 201 -21.84 -15.49 -15.52
CA LEU A 201 -21.63 -14.76 -14.27
C LEU A 201 -22.22 -15.49 -13.06
N PRO A 202 -21.59 -15.39 -11.86
CA PRO A 202 -22.12 -15.98 -10.65
C PRO A 202 -23.49 -15.43 -10.28
N THR A 203 -24.26 -16.21 -9.52
CA THR A 203 -25.62 -15.84 -9.09
C THR A 203 -25.67 -14.61 -8.19
N CYS A 204 -24.56 -14.26 -7.53
CA CYS A 204 -24.44 -13.04 -6.72
C CYS A 204 -24.27 -11.77 -7.58
N ALA A 205 -24.02 -11.89 -8.89
CA ALA A 205 -23.81 -10.75 -9.76
C ALA A 205 -25.07 -9.87 -9.88
N ARG A 206 -24.87 -8.55 -9.75
CA ARG A 206 -25.88 -7.51 -9.91
C ARG A 206 -26.07 -7.21 -11.39
N LYS A 207 -26.81 -8.08 -12.11
CA LYS A 207 -27.01 -7.96 -13.56
C LYS A 207 -27.60 -6.61 -13.97
N ASP A 208 -28.55 -6.06 -13.21
CA ASP A 208 -29.11 -4.72 -13.46
C ASP A 208 -28.05 -3.60 -13.41
N GLY A 209 -26.98 -3.80 -12.63
CA GLY A 209 -25.86 -2.87 -12.54
C GLY A 209 -24.87 -2.95 -13.71
N LEU A 210 -24.98 -3.96 -14.58
CA LEU A 210 -24.14 -4.15 -15.76
C LEU A 210 -24.60 -3.30 -16.95
N ASP A 211 -25.88 -2.96 -17.00
CA ASP A 211 -26.44 -2.12 -18.05
C ASP A 211 -25.74 -0.76 -18.08
N ASN A 212 -25.22 -0.42 -19.27
CA ASN A 212 -24.43 0.79 -19.53
C ASN A 212 -23.23 1.00 -18.57
N LEU A 213 -22.74 -0.06 -17.89
CA LEU A 213 -21.66 0.07 -16.92
C LEU A 213 -20.40 0.68 -17.56
N ALA A 214 -20.06 0.27 -18.79
CA ALA A 214 -18.90 0.82 -19.50
C ALA A 214 -18.96 2.35 -19.66
N GLN A 215 -20.15 2.91 -19.89
CA GLN A 215 -20.36 4.35 -20.04
C GLN A 215 -20.38 5.07 -18.69
N ARG A 216 -20.68 4.35 -17.59
CA ARG A 216 -20.69 4.89 -16.23
C ARG A 216 -19.33 4.85 -15.53
N VAL A 217 -18.33 4.14 -16.09
CA VAL A 217 -16.97 4.18 -15.54
C VAL A 217 -16.44 5.62 -15.62
N PRO A 218 -16.12 6.25 -14.48
CA PRO A 218 -15.66 7.64 -14.46
C PRO A 218 -14.26 7.76 -15.08
N ALA A 219 -14.04 8.86 -15.80
CA ALA A 219 -12.74 9.19 -16.37
C ALA A 219 -11.75 9.80 -15.37
N ARG A 220 -12.24 10.29 -14.23
CA ARG A 220 -11.40 10.75 -13.12
C ARG A 220 -11.04 9.58 -12.22
N LEU A 221 -9.76 9.17 -12.25
CA LEU A 221 -9.28 8.02 -11.47
C LEU A 221 -8.91 8.43 -10.04
N VAL A 222 -8.39 9.64 -9.83
CA VAL A 222 -7.91 10.11 -8.52
C VAL A 222 -8.44 11.50 -8.16
N GLN A 223 -8.53 11.77 -6.85
CA GLN A 223 -8.72 13.12 -6.29
C GLN A 223 -7.63 13.47 -5.27
N GLY A 224 -6.70 12.56 -5.02
CA GLY A 224 -5.63 12.70 -4.03
C GLY A 224 -4.29 12.22 -4.54
N VAL A 225 -3.23 12.79 -3.94
CA VAL A 225 -1.84 12.42 -4.19
C VAL A 225 -1.07 12.27 -2.88
N THR A 226 -0.27 11.21 -2.77
CA THR A 226 0.81 11.10 -1.77
C THR A 226 2.14 11.47 -2.42
N LEU A 227 2.75 12.54 -1.93
CA LEU A 227 4.10 12.94 -2.30
C LEU A 227 5.11 12.08 -1.54
N SER A 228 5.94 11.36 -2.30
CA SER A 228 7.06 10.59 -1.76
C SER A 228 8.35 11.26 -2.18
N THR A 229 8.92 12.08 -1.31
CA THR A 229 10.22 12.70 -1.55
C THR A 229 11.34 11.71 -1.24
N MET A 230 12.47 11.85 -1.92
CA MET A 230 13.67 11.06 -1.64
C MET A 230 14.20 11.37 -0.23
N HIS A 231 14.93 10.44 0.37
CA HIS A 231 15.73 10.74 1.56
C HIS A 231 16.71 11.87 1.24
N GLY A 232 16.86 12.83 2.15
CA GLY A 232 17.67 14.04 1.96
C GLY A 232 17.02 15.14 1.10
N CYS A 233 15.73 15.02 0.75
CA CYS A 233 15.04 16.07 -0.02
C CYS A 233 14.96 17.39 0.79
N PRO A 234 15.40 18.54 0.24
CA PRO A 234 15.37 19.80 0.96
C PRO A 234 13.97 20.20 1.43
N PRO A 235 13.79 20.74 2.65
CA PRO A 235 12.49 21.13 3.17
C PRO A 235 11.69 22.09 2.27
N ASP A 236 12.38 23.08 1.68
CA ASP A 236 11.74 24.06 0.82
C ASP A 236 11.24 23.43 -0.48
N GLU A 237 11.91 22.37 -0.96
CA GLU A 237 11.50 21.58 -2.11
C GLU A 237 10.23 20.77 -1.81
N ILE A 238 10.18 20.13 -0.63
CA ILE A 238 8.99 19.41 -0.15
C ILE A 238 7.77 20.36 -0.11
N GLU A 239 7.94 21.54 0.49
CA GLU A 239 6.85 22.53 0.57
C GLU A 239 6.44 23.02 -0.82
N ALA A 240 7.39 23.28 -1.71
CA ALA A 240 7.11 23.76 -3.06
C ALA A 240 6.29 22.75 -3.88
N ILE A 241 6.60 21.46 -3.79
CA ILE A 241 5.83 20.40 -4.44
C ILE A 241 4.42 20.31 -3.85
N CYS A 242 4.29 20.33 -2.52
CA CYS A 242 2.98 20.32 -1.85
C CYS A 242 2.12 21.51 -2.29
N ARG A 243 2.71 22.71 -2.33
CA ARG A 243 2.04 23.93 -2.82
C ARG A 243 1.57 23.76 -4.26
N TYR A 244 2.44 23.28 -5.14
CA TYR A 244 2.10 23.04 -6.55
C TYR A 244 0.92 22.07 -6.70
N MET A 245 0.87 20.97 -5.93
CA MET A 245 -0.27 20.04 -5.96
C MET A 245 -1.56 20.69 -5.47
N LEU A 246 -1.50 21.48 -4.40
CA LEU A 246 -2.67 22.16 -3.82
C LEU A 246 -3.16 23.35 -4.65
N THR A 247 -2.28 24.06 -5.35
CA THR A 247 -2.65 25.29 -6.10
C THR A 247 -2.84 25.05 -7.58
N GLU A 248 -1.87 24.41 -8.25
CA GLU A 248 -1.88 24.27 -9.71
C GLU A 248 -2.62 23.02 -10.15
N LYS A 249 -2.46 21.90 -9.41
CA LYS A 249 -3.16 20.64 -9.73
C LYS A 249 -4.49 20.49 -8.99
N ASN A 250 -4.75 21.31 -7.96
CA ASN A 250 -5.96 21.26 -7.14
C ASN A 250 -6.27 19.84 -6.60
N LEU A 251 -5.22 19.17 -6.10
CA LEU A 251 -5.29 17.81 -5.56
C LEU A 251 -5.19 17.81 -4.04
N ASN A 252 -6.00 16.97 -3.39
CA ASN A 252 -5.81 16.68 -1.97
C ASN A 252 -4.45 16.00 -1.78
N THR A 253 -3.68 16.41 -0.77
CA THR A 253 -2.26 16.05 -0.71
C THR A 253 -1.86 15.46 0.64
N PHE A 254 -1.29 14.25 0.62
CA PHE A 254 -0.47 13.73 1.70
C PHE A 254 1.00 13.96 1.39
N VAL A 255 1.79 14.40 2.37
CA VAL A 255 3.26 14.39 2.28
C VAL A 255 3.82 13.24 3.11
N LYS A 256 4.60 12.35 2.49
CA LYS A 256 5.21 11.21 3.17
C LYS A 256 6.45 11.67 3.93
N LEU A 257 6.51 11.38 5.23
CA LEU A 257 7.59 11.80 6.10
C LEU A 257 8.43 10.61 6.56
N ASN A 258 9.69 10.87 6.87
CA ASN A 258 10.67 9.86 7.28
C ASN A 258 10.67 9.65 8.80
N PRO A 259 11.05 8.44 9.27
CA PRO A 259 11.22 8.15 10.70
C PRO A 259 12.35 8.99 11.36
N THR A 260 13.25 9.56 10.55
CA THR A 260 14.35 10.44 10.97
C THR A 260 13.89 11.72 11.66
N LEU A 261 12.61 12.10 11.55
CA LEU A 261 12.01 13.21 12.29
C LEU A 261 12.13 13.08 13.82
N LEU A 262 12.30 11.85 14.34
CA LEU A 262 12.57 11.64 15.77
C LEU A 262 13.97 12.11 16.19
N GLY A 263 14.88 12.30 15.24
CA GLY A 263 16.29 12.54 15.47
C GLY A 263 17.07 11.25 15.75
N TYR A 264 18.37 11.29 15.44
CA TYR A 264 19.26 10.14 15.56
C TYR A 264 19.25 9.49 16.96
N PRO A 265 19.39 10.24 18.08
CA PRO A 265 19.44 9.64 19.41
C PRO A 265 18.18 8.85 19.76
N ARG A 266 17.00 9.37 19.38
CA ARG A 266 15.72 8.72 19.69
C ARG A 266 15.48 7.50 18.80
N VAL A 267 15.82 7.56 17.51
CA VAL A 267 15.72 6.39 16.62
C VAL A 267 16.61 5.26 17.12
N ARG A 268 17.89 5.56 17.44
CA ARG A 268 18.84 4.59 17.97
C ARG A 268 18.34 3.96 19.27
N GLN A 269 17.89 4.80 20.22
CA GLN A 269 17.32 4.34 21.49
C GLN A 269 16.15 3.37 21.31
N ILE A 270 15.20 3.67 20.41
CA ILE A 270 14.05 2.79 20.16
C ILE A 270 14.51 1.46 19.57
N LEU A 271 15.37 1.49 18.56
CA LEU A 271 15.88 0.26 17.94
C LEU A 271 16.63 -0.62 18.95
N ASP A 272 17.48 -0.03 19.81
CA ASP A 272 18.20 -0.77 20.85
C ASP A 272 17.26 -1.39 21.87
N ALA A 273 16.26 -0.62 22.33
CA ALA A 273 15.25 -1.10 23.26
C ALA A 273 14.45 -2.28 22.71
N CYS A 274 14.21 -2.31 21.39
CA CYS A 274 13.51 -3.40 20.71
C CYS A 274 14.44 -4.56 20.30
N GLY A 275 15.74 -4.51 20.61
CA GLY A 275 16.71 -5.55 20.26
C GLY A 275 17.27 -5.49 18.83
N PHE A 276 17.06 -4.39 18.10
CA PHE A 276 17.60 -4.15 16.76
C PHE A 276 18.95 -3.40 16.78
N GLY A 277 19.81 -3.70 17.76
CA GLY A 277 21.12 -3.07 17.93
C GLY A 277 22.09 -3.29 16.75
N TYR A 278 21.89 -4.36 15.99
CA TYR A 278 22.72 -4.69 14.82
C TYR A 278 22.46 -3.79 13.60
N ILE A 279 21.33 -3.05 13.57
CA ILE A 279 20.97 -2.19 12.45
C ILE A 279 21.87 -0.96 12.47
N GLY A 280 22.77 -0.86 11.49
CA GLY A 280 23.66 0.29 11.34
C GLY A 280 22.91 1.53 10.87
N LEU A 281 23.18 2.68 11.50
CA LEU A 281 22.63 3.98 11.11
C LEU A 281 23.79 4.92 10.77
N SER A 282 23.58 5.78 9.76
CA SER A 282 24.46 6.90 9.46
C SER A 282 23.87 8.16 10.10
N GLU A 283 24.60 8.77 11.04
CA GLU A 283 24.16 10.03 11.67
C GLU A 283 24.07 11.17 10.65
N ALA A 284 24.98 11.19 9.66
CA ALA A 284 24.97 12.17 8.57
C ALA A 284 23.66 12.13 7.75
N SER A 285 23.05 10.96 7.55
CA SER A 285 21.78 10.84 6.83
C SER A 285 20.62 11.55 7.56
N PHE A 286 20.70 11.70 8.89
CA PHE A 286 19.73 12.48 9.65
C PHE A 286 19.92 13.98 9.48
N ASP A 287 21.13 14.45 9.17
CA ASP A 287 21.46 15.88 9.00
C ASP A 287 20.94 16.47 7.71
N HIS A 288 20.90 15.66 6.66
CA HIS A 288 20.32 16.04 5.38
C HIS A 288 18.79 15.96 5.36
N ASP A 289 18.19 15.18 6.27
CA ASP A 289 16.74 15.00 6.36
C ASP A 289 16.02 16.17 7.05
N LEU A 290 14.72 16.29 6.76
CA LEU A 290 13.83 17.29 7.35
C LEU A 290 13.86 17.22 8.88
N LYS A 291 14.24 18.34 9.52
CA LYS A 291 14.25 18.48 10.98
C LYS A 291 12.86 18.88 11.51
N ILE A 292 12.58 18.53 12.77
CA ILE A 292 11.24 18.66 13.34
C ILE A 292 10.71 20.10 13.33
N ASP A 293 11.47 21.09 13.78
CA ASP A 293 10.99 22.48 13.85
C ASP A 293 10.58 23.00 12.48
N ARG A 294 11.40 22.72 11.46
CA ARG A 294 11.11 23.06 10.05
C ARG A 294 9.89 22.28 9.52
N ALA A 295 9.73 21.01 9.91
CA ALA A 295 8.55 20.23 9.56
C ALA A 295 7.26 20.84 10.13
N LEU A 296 7.26 21.23 11.41
CA LEU A 296 6.07 21.81 12.06
C LEU A 296 5.66 23.13 11.40
N GLU A 297 6.63 24.00 11.10
CA GLU A 297 6.40 25.24 10.37
C GLU A 297 5.82 25.00 8.97
N MET A 298 6.42 24.09 8.20
CA MET A 298 5.96 23.71 6.86
C MET A 298 4.54 23.16 6.89
N LEU A 299 4.27 22.19 7.76
CA LEU A 299 2.96 21.56 7.89
C LEU A 299 1.88 22.57 8.28
N THR A 300 2.19 23.51 9.18
CA THR A 300 1.27 24.61 9.54
C THR A 300 0.87 25.44 8.33
N ARG A 301 1.85 25.85 7.50
CA ARG A 301 1.59 26.63 6.28
C ARG A 301 0.77 25.84 5.25
N LEU A 302 1.07 24.55 5.07
CA LEU A 302 0.39 23.70 4.11
C LEU A 302 -1.04 23.36 4.53
N MET A 303 -1.29 23.12 5.82
CA MET A 303 -2.64 22.96 6.37
C MET A 303 -3.49 24.23 6.14
N ALA A 304 -2.91 25.41 6.38
CA ALA A 304 -3.59 26.68 6.14
C ALA A 304 -3.88 26.90 4.64
N LEU A 305 -2.93 26.58 3.76
CA LEU A 305 -3.11 26.68 2.30
C LEU A 305 -4.21 25.74 1.80
N ALA A 306 -4.20 24.48 2.23
CA ALA A 306 -5.21 23.50 1.83
C ALA A 306 -6.61 23.94 2.27
N LYS A 307 -6.75 24.44 3.50
CA LYS A 307 -7.99 25.04 4.00
C LYS A 307 -8.45 26.22 3.13
N ALA A 308 -7.55 27.12 2.77
CA ALA A 308 -7.87 28.26 1.89
C ALA A 308 -8.32 27.84 0.47
N ARG A 309 -7.84 26.67 0.00
CA ARG A 309 -8.22 26.07 -1.28
C ARG A 309 -9.41 25.10 -1.19
N SER A 310 -9.99 24.90 0.00
CA SER A 310 -11.02 23.87 0.25
C SER A 310 -10.57 22.45 -0.13
N LEU A 311 -9.28 22.16 0.08
CA LEU A 311 -8.66 20.85 -0.15
C LEU A 311 -8.23 20.22 1.18
N GLY A 312 -8.09 18.90 1.17
CA GLY A 312 -7.48 18.12 2.23
C GLY A 312 -5.96 18.11 2.16
N PHE A 313 -5.33 18.23 3.33
CA PHE A 313 -3.88 18.05 3.50
C PHE A 313 -3.58 17.24 4.75
N GLY A 314 -2.56 16.40 4.69
CA GLY A 314 -2.09 15.60 5.82
C GLY A 314 -0.71 15.01 5.58
N VAL A 315 -0.30 14.12 6.46
CA VAL A 315 0.98 13.40 6.34
C VAL A 315 0.76 11.91 6.12
N LYS A 316 1.74 11.25 5.49
CA LYS A 316 1.82 9.80 5.45
C LYS A 316 3.01 9.29 6.28
N LEU A 317 2.72 8.40 7.23
CA LEU A 317 3.68 7.93 8.23
C LEU A 317 3.91 6.42 8.14
N THR A 318 5.09 5.95 7.75
CA THR A 318 6.26 6.71 7.29
C THR A 318 6.82 6.10 6.02
N ASN A 319 7.80 6.79 5.44
CA ASN A 319 8.75 6.14 4.55
C ASN A 319 9.65 5.16 5.33
N THR A 320 10.46 4.42 4.60
CA THR A 320 11.50 3.54 5.14
C THR A 320 12.56 4.32 5.94
N LEU A 321 13.27 3.64 6.83
CA LEU A 321 14.46 4.18 7.51
C LEU A 321 15.71 3.82 6.70
N GLY A 322 16.53 4.79 6.33
CA GLY A 322 17.85 4.53 5.73
C GLY A 322 18.80 3.90 6.75
N THR A 323 19.49 2.84 6.36
CA THR A 323 20.39 2.05 7.20
C THR A 323 21.64 1.66 6.41
N VAL A 324 22.74 1.42 7.11
CA VAL A 324 23.97 0.91 6.49
C VAL A 324 23.74 -0.55 6.07
N ASN A 325 24.10 -0.89 4.83
CA ASN A 325 23.99 -2.24 4.31
C ASN A 325 25.10 -3.15 4.87
N ASN A 326 24.82 -3.74 6.04
CA ASN A 326 25.67 -4.75 6.67
C ASN A 326 25.15 -6.18 6.48
N LYS A 327 24.04 -6.37 5.76
CA LYS A 327 23.40 -7.69 5.58
C LYS A 327 24.01 -8.49 4.43
N GLY A 328 24.53 -7.80 3.40
CA GLY A 328 25.19 -8.41 2.24
C GLY A 328 24.25 -9.13 1.26
N ALA A 329 22.94 -9.11 1.51
CA ALA A 329 21.93 -9.70 0.63
C ALA A 329 21.52 -8.77 -0.53
N LEU A 330 21.59 -7.45 -0.30
CA LEU A 330 21.24 -6.41 -1.27
C LEU A 330 22.51 -5.72 -1.77
N PRO A 331 22.51 -5.16 -3.00
CA PRO A 331 23.62 -4.35 -3.50
C PRO A 331 23.71 -2.98 -2.82
N GLY A 332 24.87 -2.32 -2.95
CA GLY A 332 25.13 -0.96 -2.45
C GLY A 332 25.47 -0.90 -0.95
N ASP A 333 25.87 0.29 -0.49
CA ASP A 333 26.30 0.53 0.90
C ASP A 333 25.16 0.94 1.84
N GLU A 334 23.98 1.26 1.27
CA GLU A 334 22.78 1.66 2.00
C GLU A 334 21.59 0.77 1.65
N MET A 335 20.71 0.56 2.62
CA MET A 335 19.45 -0.15 2.46
C MET A 335 18.35 0.47 3.31
N TYR A 336 17.09 0.23 2.93
CA TYR A 336 15.94 0.94 3.48
C TYR A 336 15.03 0.00 4.27
N MET A 337 15.01 0.17 5.58
CA MET A 337 14.29 -0.69 6.51
C MET A 337 12.79 -0.37 6.55
N SER A 338 11.96 -1.42 6.49
CA SER A 338 10.51 -1.42 6.67
C SER A 338 10.04 -2.65 7.47
N GLY A 339 8.72 -2.78 7.63
CA GLY A 339 8.12 -3.89 8.37
C GLY A 339 8.07 -3.64 9.88
N ARG A 340 8.11 -4.73 10.64
CA ARG A 340 7.85 -4.77 12.09
C ARG A 340 8.77 -3.84 12.89
N ALA A 341 10.06 -3.82 12.55
CA ALA A 341 11.04 -2.93 13.20
C ALA A 341 10.76 -1.43 12.96
N LEU A 342 10.02 -1.08 11.90
CA LEU A 342 9.67 0.30 11.60
C LEU A 342 8.47 0.79 12.43
N PHE A 343 7.57 -0.10 12.86
CA PHE A 343 6.37 0.26 13.63
C PHE A 343 6.64 1.16 14.85
N PRO A 344 7.55 0.81 15.79
CA PRO A 344 7.78 1.63 16.98
C PRO A 344 8.31 3.02 16.63
N LEU A 345 9.07 3.17 15.55
CA LEU A 345 9.53 4.47 15.06
C LEU A 345 8.37 5.27 14.46
N SER A 346 7.62 4.67 13.53
CA SER A 346 6.54 5.35 12.81
C SER A 346 5.41 5.81 13.73
N ILE A 347 5.04 5.01 14.72
CA ILE A 347 4.01 5.41 15.69
C ILE A 347 4.50 6.49 16.66
N ASN A 348 5.80 6.51 17.00
CA ASN A 348 6.40 7.60 17.78
C ASN A 348 6.45 8.92 16.98
N VAL A 349 6.69 8.86 15.65
CA VAL A 349 6.55 10.05 14.78
C VAL A 349 5.11 10.54 14.76
N ALA A 350 4.14 9.63 14.64
CA ALA A 350 2.72 9.98 14.67
C ALA A 350 2.35 10.68 15.99
N ALA A 351 2.75 10.12 17.13
CA ALA A 351 2.52 10.72 18.44
C ALA A 351 3.18 12.10 18.56
N LEU A 352 4.42 12.25 18.07
CA LEU A 352 5.13 13.53 18.08
C LEU A 352 4.38 14.61 17.29
N LEU A 353 3.94 14.31 16.07
CA LEU A 353 3.20 15.27 15.24
C LEU A 353 1.81 15.54 15.82
N SER A 354 1.10 14.51 16.28
CA SER A 354 -0.24 14.68 16.86
C SER A 354 -0.22 15.52 18.15
N ARG A 355 0.84 15.47 18.96
CA ARG A 355 1.02 16.41 20.09
C ARG A 355 1.17 17.85 19.61
N ALA A 356 1.95 18.09 18.56
CA ALA A 356 2.19 19.44 18.04
C ALA A 356 0.96 20.08 17.39
N PHE A 357 0.02 19.25 16.88
CA PHE A 357 -1.17 19.71 16.16
C PHE A 357 -2.50 19.39 16.88
N ASP A 358 -2.47 19.03 18.18
CA ASP A 358 -3.65 18.64 18.96
C ASP A 358 -4.54 17.57 18.28
N GLY A 359 -3.92 16.61 17.59
CA GLY A 359 -4.65 15.57 16.84
C GLY A 359 -5.39 16.04 15.58
N LYS A 360 -5.22 17.31 15.17
CA LYS A 360 -5.92 17.92 14.02
C LYS A 360 -5.25 17.63 12.67
N LEU A 361 -3.96 17.27 12.66
CA LEU A 361 -3.25 16.90 11.43
C LEU A 361 -3.71 15.50 10.97
N PRO A 362 -4.32 15.35 9.78
CA PRO A 362 -4.68 14.04 9.26
C PRO A 362 -3.44 13.17 8.98
N ILE A 363 -3.52 11.89 9.35
CA ILE A 363 -2.42 10.93 9.17
C ILE A 363 -2.91 9.70 8.38
N SER A 364 -2.37 9.50 7.18
CA SER A 364 -2.33 8.19 6.54
C SER A 364 -1.13 7.39 7.07
N TYR A 365 -1.25 6.07 7.21
CA TYR A 365 -0.23 5.24 7.84
C TYR A 365 0.25 4.10 6.95
N SER A 366 1.55 3.77 7.02
CA SER A 366 2.19 2.63 6.33
C SER A 366 3.33 1.96 7.11
N GLY A 367 3.78 2.54 8.22
CA GLY A 367 4.96 2.07 8.94
C GLY A 367 4.73 0.83 9.80
N GLY A 368 4.97 -0.37 9.28
CA GLY A 368 4.96 -1.60 10.08
C GLY A 368 3.58 -2.05 10.59
N ALA A 369 2.51 -1.64 9.92
CA ALA A 369 1.16 -2.13 10.20
C ALA A 369 1.03 -3.63 9.85
N SER A 370 0.31 -4.36 10.69
CA SER A 370 0.04 -5.80 10.59
C SER A 370 -1.23 -6.15 11.36
N GLN A 371 -1.72 -7.38 11.25
CA GLN A 371 -2.88 -7.86 12.02
C GLN A 371 -2.71 -7.62 13.53
N LEU A 372 -1.47 -7.68 14.04
CA LEU A 372 -1.18 -7.62 15.48
C LEU A 372 -1.26 -6.21 16.08
N ASN A 373 -1.24 -5.16 15.26
CA ASN A 373 -1.28 -3.77 15.73
C ASN A 373 -2.31 -2.89 14.99
N ILE A 374 -2.95 -3.40 13.93
CA ILE A 374 -3.84 -2.61 13.06
C ILE A 374 -5.01 -2.00 13.83
N ARG A 375 -5.61 -2.76 14.75
CA ARG A 375 -6.71 -2.28 15.57
C ARG A 375 -6.27 -1.12 16.45
N GLU A 376 -5.17 -1.29 17.18
CA GLU A 376 -4.65 -0.23 18.05
C GLU A 376 -4.31 1.04 17.27
N ILE A 377 -3.72 0.92 16.07
CA ILE A 377 -3.46 2.08 15.18
C ILE A 377 -4.78 2.76 14.77
N PHE A 378 -5.75 1.99 14.26
CA PHE A 378 -6.99 2.56 13.74
C PHE A 378 -7.82 3.25 14.83
N ASP A 379 -7.80 2.65 16.01
CA ASP A 379 -8.48 3.12 17.21
C ASP A 379 -7.91 4.42 17.79
N THR A 380 -6.71 4.85 17.40
CA THR A 380 -6.23 6.21 17.71
C THR A 380 -6.83 7.28 16.81
N GLY A 381 -7.61 6.90 15.80
CA GLY A 381 -8.15 7.81 14.79
C GLY A 381 -7.38 7.82 13.48
N ILE A 382 -6.16 7.25 13.43
CA ILE A 382 -5.32 7.20 12.23
C ILE A 382 -6.02 6.45 11.09
N ARG A 383 -6.16 7.11 9.93
CA ARG A 383 -6.79 6.56 8.73
C ARG A 383 -6.43 7.39 7.49
N PRO A 384 -6.32 6.77 6.29
CA PRO A 384 -6.34 5.33 6.03
C PRO A 384 -5.01 4.66 6.40
N ILE A 385 -5.05 3.36 6.64
CA ILE A 385 -3.87 2.52 6.91
C ILE A 385 -3.56 1.69 5.66
N THR A 386 -2.28 1.62 5.31
CA THR A 386 -1.82 0.88 4.13
C THR A 386 -0.67 -0.06 4.48
N MET A 387 -0.54 -1.16 3.76
CA MET A 387 0.44 -2.22 4.06
C MET A 387 1.30 -2.55 2.85
N ALA A 388 2.59 -2.79 3.07
CA ALA A 388 3.53 -3.28 2.06
C ALA A 388 4.25 -4.54 2.55
N THR A 389 5.24 -4.39 3.45
CA THR A 389 6.09 -5.49 3.92
C THR A 389 5.33 -6.72 4.39
N ASP A 390 4.25 -6.53 5.15
CA ASP A 390 3.48 -7.66 5.68
C ASP A 390 2.83 -8.49 4.55
N LEU A 391 2.45 -7.84 3.44
CA LEU A 391 1.86 -8.50 2.27
C LEU A 391 2.90 -9.25 1.41
N LEU A 392 4.20 -9.03 1.62
CA LEU A 392 5.28 -9.81 0.99
C LEU A 392 5.54 -11.15 1.70
N LYS A 393 5.02 -11.30 2.93
CA LYS A 393 5.24 -12.49 3.77
C LYS A 393 4.21 -13.58 3.47
N PRO A 394 4.44 -14.83 3.92
CA PRO A 394 3.45 -15.91 3.80
C PRO A 394 2.05 -15.47 4.24
N GLY A 395 1.03 -15.86 3.48
CA GLY A 395 -0.34 -15.35 3.58
C GLY A 395 -0.66 -14.23 2.57
N GLY A 396 0.35 -13.47 2.12
CA GLY A 396 0.21 -12.49 1.05
C GLY A 396 -0.95 -11.51 1.26
N TYR A 397 -1.81 -11.39 0.25
CA TYR A 397 -2.97 -10.50 0.28
C TYR A 397 -4.04 -10.87 1.31
N LEU A 398 -4.13 -12.14 1.73
CA LEU A 398 -5.13 -12.57 2.73
C LEU A 398 -4.92 -11.91 4.09
N ARG A 399 -3.72 -11.39 4.35
CA ARG A 399 -3.42 -10.57 5.53
C ARG A 399 -4.27 -9.30 5.60
N LEU A 400 -4.72 -8.76 4.47
CA LEU A 400 -5.68 -7.65 4.44
C LEU A 400 -7.03 -8.09 5.04
N SER A 401 -7.50 -9.29 4.70
CA SER A 401 -8.75 -9.83 5.24
C SER A 401 -8.66 -10.08 6.74
N GLU A 402 -7.53 -10.62 7.20
CA GLU A 402 -7.26 -10.79 8.63
C GLU A 402 -7.23 -9.46 9.39
N CYS A 403 -6.55 -8.45 8.85
CA CYS A 403 -6.55 -7.11 9.43
C CYS A 403 -7.96 -6.54 9.48
N MET A 404 -8.76 -6.74 8.43
CA MET A 404 -10.13 -6.24 8.40
C MET A 404 -11.02 -6.90 9.46
N ARG A 405 -10.87 -8.19 9.74
CA ARG A 405 -11.60 -8.86 10.83
C ARG A 405 -11.30 -8.25 12.21
N GLU A 406 -10.05 -7.80 12.43
CA GLU A 406 -9.70 -7.04 13.64
C GLU A 406 -10.38 -5.67 13.66
N LEU A 407 -10.47 -5.00 12.50
CA LEU A 407 -11.07 -3.67 12.39
C LEU A 407 -12.60 -3.66 12.46
N GLU A 408 -13.29 -4.75 12.13
CA GLU A 408 -14.75 -4.84 12.29
C GLU A 408 -15.20 -4.57 13.73
N LYS A 409 -14.37 -4.99 14.70
CA LYS A 409 -14.60 -4.84 16.15
C LYS A 409 -13.98 -3.56 16.74
N ALA A 410 -13.35 -2.72 15.92
CA ALA A 410 -12.67 -1.51 16.36
C ALA A 410 -13.65 -0.37 16.65
N ASP A 411 -13.26 0.54 17.54
CA ASP A 411 -14.05 1.72 17.92
C ASP A 411 -13.75 2.92 17.01
N GLY A 412 -12.64 2.87 16.27
CA GLY A 412 -12.15 3.96 15.44
C GLY A 412 -13.10 4.43 14.33
N TRP A 413 -14.12 3.68 13.91
CA TRP A 413 -14.89 3.98 12.70
C TRP A 413 -15.51 5.39 12.66
N ASN A 414 -15.96 5.91 13.80
CA ASN A 414 -16.65 7.21 13.86
C ASN A 414 -15.72 8.39 14.23
N MET A 415 -14.42 8.16 14.40
CA MET A 415 -13.49 9.23 14.76
C MET A 415 -13.24 10.18 13.58
N THR A 416 -13.18 11.47 13.88
CA THR A 416 -12.94 12.55 12.91
C THR A 416 -11.62 13.26 13.11
N HIS A 417 -10.92 12.95 14.21
CA HIS A 417 -9.60 13.47 14.58
C HIS A 417 -8.83 12.39 15.32
N ILE A 418 -7.54 12.62 15.56
CA ILE A 418 -6.68 11.69 16.28
C ILE A 418 -6.83 11.89 17.79
N ASP A 419 -7.05 10.80 18.51
CA ASP A 419 -6.97 10.75 19.96
C ASP A 419 -5.49 10.75 20.36
N VAL A 420 -5.02 11.91 20.82
CA VAL A 420 -3.61 12.16 21.16
C VAL A 420 -3.19 11.32 22.37
N GLU A 421 -4.05 11.15 23.37
CA GLU A 421 -3.73 10.37 24.57
C GLU A 421 -3.56 8.90 24.22
N ARG A 422 -4.53 8.33 23.49
CA ARG A 422 -4.47 6.94 23.04
C ARG A 422 -3.28 6.68 22.12
N LEU A 423 -2.94 7.62 21.25
CA LEU A 423 -1.77 7.53 20.38
C LEU A 423 -0.46 7.58 21.16
N ASN A 424 -0.34 8.45 22.17
CA ASN A 424 0.85 8.49 23.03
C ASN A 424 1.03 7.16 23.78
N ALA A 425 -0.05 6.62 24.36
CA ALA A 425 -0.02 5.34 25.06
C ALA A 425 0.42 4.19 24.13
N LEU A 426 -0.07 4.17 22.89
CA LEU A 426 0.36 3.19 21.88
C LEU A 426 1.84 3.39 21.51
N ALA A 427 2.32 4.62 21.39
CA ALA A 427 3.71 4.91 21.06
C ALA A 427 4.69 4.50 22.16
N GLU A 428 4.31 4.63 23.43
CA GLU A 428 5.08 4.12 24.58
C GLU A 428 5.08 2.59 24.60
N LYS A 429 3.90 1.97 24.47
CA LYS A 429 3.73 0.51 24.41
C LYS A 429 4.55 -0.11 23.28
N ALA A 430 4.59 0.53 22.10
CA ALA A 430 5.26 -0.02 20.92
C ALA A 430 6.76 -0.26 21.12
N VAL A 431 7.43 0.44 22.05
CA VAL A 431 8.87 0.24 22.31
C VAL A 431 9.15 -1.07 23.07
N SER A 432 8.16 -1.62 23.77
CA SER A 432 8.34 -2.79 24.65
C SER A 432 7.35 -3.94 24.40
N MET A 433 6.37 -3.78 23.51
CA MET A 433 5.42 -4.85 23.21
C MET A 433 6.09 -6.05 22.55
N ASP A 434 5.63 -7.26 22.86
CA ASP A 434 6.25 -8.50 22.40
C ASP A 434 6.46 -8.52 20.88
N TYR A 435 5.45 -8.14 20.09
CA TYR A 435 5.54 -8.13 18.62
C TYR A 435 6.63 -7.19 18.08
N THR A 436 7.08 -6.17 18.80
CA THR A 436 8.16 -5.30 18.31
C THR A 436 9.54 -5.75 18.72
N GLN A 437 9.66 -6.73 19.62
CA GLN A 437 10.96 -7.22 20.10
C GLN A 437 11.63 -8.11 19.06
N LYS A 438 12.94 -7.96 18.84
CA LYS A 438 13.68 -8.77 17.85
C LYS A 438 13.51 -10.27 18.11
N GLN A 439 13.50 -10.66 19.38
CA GLN A 439 13.36 -12.03 19.87
C GLN A 439 11.92 -12.60 19.79
N TRP A 440 10.99 -11.90 19.13
CA TRP A 440 9.61 -12.36 18.95
C TRP A 440 9.49 -13.72 18.26
N LYS A 441 10.38 -14.03 17.31
CA LYS A 441 10.43 -15.33 16.65
C LYS A 441 11.50 -16.21 17.29
N PRO A 442 11.26 -17.54 17.41
CA PRO A 442 12.30 -18.47 17.81
C PRO A 442 13.52 -18.37 16.88
N GLU A 443 14.72 -18.45 17.44
CA GLU A 443 15.97 -18.48 16.67
C GLU A 443 16.25 -19.87 16.05
N GLU A 444 15.46 -20.88 16.41
CA GLU A 444 15.59 -22.25 15.91
C GLU A 444 15.40 -22.28 14.39
N ARG A 445 16.47 -22.63 13.68
CA ARG A 445 16.41 -22.94 12.26
C ARG A 445 16.06 -24.42 12.09
N ILE A 446 15.01 -24.69 11.33
CA ILE A 446 14.67 -26.05 10.92
C ILE A 446 15.54 -26.40 9.71
N ASP A 447 16.53 -27.26 9.91
CA ASP A 447 17.35 -27.83 8.83
C ASP A 447 16.66 -29.08 8.28
N THR A 448 16.31 -29.05 6.99
CA THR A 448 15.69 -30.18 6.28
C THR A 448 16.71 -31.14 5.69
N GLY A 449 18.02 -30.90 5.85
CA GLY A 449 19.13 -31.75 5.40
C GLY A 449 19.38 -31.74 3.89
N GLU A 450 18.39 -31.36 3.08
CA GLU A 450 18.48 -31.24 1.62
C GLU A 450 17.91 -29.90 1.13
N PRO A 451 18.42 -29.34 0.01
CA PRO A 451 17.83 -28.18 -0.66
C PRO A 451 16.38 -28.45 -1.08
N LEU A 452 15.50 -27.46 -0.91
CA LEU A 452 14.11 -27.57 -1.38
C LEU A 452 14.07 -27.62 -2.92
N PRO A 453 13.29 -28.53 -3.53
CA PRO A 453 13.08 -28.54 -4.97
C PRO A 453 12.45 -27.23 -5.47
N LEU A 454 12.77 -26.83 -6.70
CA LEU A 454 12.34 -25.56 -7.30
C LEU A 454 10.82 -25.33 -7.27
N LEU A 455 10.02 -26.40 -7.36
CA LEU A 455 8.56 -26.36 -7.39
C LEU A 455 7.91 -26.92 -6.12
N ASP A 456 8.70 -27.30 -5.13
CA ASP A 456 8.23 -27.93 -3.89
C ASP A 456 8.88 -27.23 -2.70
N CYS A 457 8.33 -26.06 -2.37
CA CYS A 457 8.92 -25.12 -1.40
C CYS A 457 8.52 -25.39 0.05
N TYR A 458 7.92 -26.56 0.34
CA TYR A 458 7.68 -27.01 1.70
C TYR A 458 8.12 -28.45 1.81
N VAL A 459 8.79 -28.74 2.92
CA VAL A 459 9.07 -30.10 3.35
C VAL A 459 8.46 -30.21 4.73
N ALA A 460 7.64 -31.23 4.93
CA ALA A 460 7.18 -31.57 6.27
C ALA A 460 8.39 -32.15 7.03
N PRO A 461 8.93 -31.46 8.06
CA PRO A 461 10.14 -31.92 8.74
C PRO A 461 9.95 -33.30 9.39
N CYS A 462 8.72 -33.62 9.79
CA CYS A 462 8.35 -34.93 10.30
C CYS A 462 8.44 -36.06 9.26
N VAL A 463 8.38 -35.74 7.96
CA VAL A 463 8.55 -36.71 6.86
C VAL A 463 10.02 -36.88 6.53
N THR A 464 10.79 -35.79 6.42
CA THR A 464 12.23 -35.88 6.12
C THR A 464 13.07 -36.38 7.28
N ALA A 465 12.73 -36.04 8.53
CA ALA A 465 13.39 -36.59 9.71
C ALA A 465 12.96 -38.04 10.01
N CYS A 466 11.87 -38.53 9.40
CA CYS A 466 11.45 -39.92 9.55
C CYS A 466 12.36 -40.83 8.72
N ALA A 467 13.00 -41.81 9.38
CA ALA A 467 13.94 -42.74 8.74
C ALA A 467 13.32 -43.54 7.56
N ILE A 468 12.00 -43.70 7.54
CA ILE A 468 11.25 -44.39 6.48
C ILE A 468 10.47 -43.43 5.56
N LYS A 469 10.67 -42.11 5.69
CA LYS A 469 9.97 -41.06 4.91
C LYS A 469 8.44 -41.18 4.94
N GLN A 470 7.89 -41.60 6.08
CA GLN A 470 6.44 -41.77 6.24
C GLN A 470 5.73 -40.40 6.23
N ASP A 471 4.67 -40.28 5.43
CA ASP A 471 3.87 -39.05 5.29
C ASP A 471 2.92 -38.85 6.49
N ILE A 472 3.49 -38.52 7.65
CA ILE A 472 2.75 -38.29 8.90
C ILE A 472 1.61 -37.26 8.74
N PRO A 473 1.79 -36.12 8.03
CA PRO A 473 0.73 -35.13 7.83
C PRO A 473 -0.53 -35.67 7.13
N GLU A 474 -0.40 -36.65 6.23
CA GLU A 474 -1.55 -37.24 5.53
C GLU A 474 -2.55 -37.90 6.49
N TYR A 475 -2.07 -38.43 7.62
CA TYR A 475 -2.89 -39.10 8.63
C TYR A 475 -3.67 -38.15 9.55
N ILE A 476 -3.45 -36.83 9.47
CA ILE A 476 -4.05 -35.81 10.37
C ILE A 476 -5.16 -35.01 9.65
N ARG A 477 -5.67 -35.49 8.50
CA ARG A 477 -6.77 -34.84 7.77
C ARG A 477 -8.11 -34.87 8.48
#